data_AF-A0A8C8SG02-F1
#
_entry.id   AF-A0A8C8SG02-F1
#
_cell.length_a   1.000
_cell.length_b   1.000
_cell.length_c   1.000
_cell.angle_alpha   90.00
_cell.angle_beta   90.00
_cell.angle_gamma   90.00
#
_symmetry.space_group_name_H-M   'P 1'
#
loop_
_entity.id
_entity.type
_entity.pdbx_description
1 polymer ?
#
loop_
_entity_poly.entity_id
_entity_poly.type
_entity_poly.pdbx_seq_one_letter_code
_entity_poly.pdbx_strand_id
1 'polypeptide(L)'
;TGERPPRTACAAPSPFGLPGPAASPVLTAALVPIEETYQQLARETLEELDWCLDQLEAIQTYRSVSEMASNKFKRMLNRELTHLSEMSRSGNQVSEYISSTFLDKQNDVEIPPPTPKEREKKKKQQQQQPMCQISGVKKLMHSSSLTNSSIPRFGVKTDQEELLSKELENLNKWGLNIFHVSEYSNSRSLSCIMYTIFQERELLKTFKIPVDTLLTYILTLEEHYHADVAYHNSLHAADVMQSTHVLLSTPALDAVFTDLEILAALFAAAIHDVDHPGVSNQFLINTNSELALMYNDESVLENHHLAVGFKLLQEENCDIFQNLSKRQRQTLRKMVIDMVLATDMSKHMSLLADLKTMVETKKVTSSGVLLLDNYTDRTQVLRNMVHCADLSNPTKPLELYRQWTDRIMEEFFRQGDKERDRGMEISPMCDKHTASVEKSQVGFIDYIVHPLWETWADLVHPDAQEILDTLEDNRDWYHSMIPQSPSPPPDDGDKDEEACLDKFQFELTLEEDGEESDQSDRDQNSPGHEDNSLYAAEEEQPPCPCLVEEGGGGQNGLAHNTAPGVP
;
A
#
# COMPACT_ATOMS: atom_id res chain seq x y z
N THR A 1 32.93 41.90 -63.83
CA THR A 1 34.20 42.67 -63.93
C THR A 1 35.29 41.81 -63.34
N GLY A 2 36.41 41.60 -64.06
CA GLY A 2 37.36 40.49 -63.80
C GLY A 2 36.79 39.17 -64.35
N GLU A 3 37.29 38.49 -65.39
CA GLU A 3 38.67 38.22 -65.86
C GLU A 3 39.48 37.32 -64.90
N ARG A 4 40.18 36.26 -65.34
CA ARG A 4 40.26 35.57 -66.65
C ARG A 4 40.77 34.09 -66.48
N PRO A 5 40.70 33.24 -67.54
CA PRO A 5 41.11 31.82 -67.56
C PRO A 5 42.61 31.70 -68.02
N PRO A 6 43.15 30.76 -68.87
CA PRO A 6 42.63 29.50 -69.49
C PRO A 6 43.69 28.34 -69.67
N ARG A 7 43.29 27.35 -70.49
CA ARG A 7 44.07 26.47 -71.44
C ARG A 7 44.17 24.99 -71.02
N THR A 8 43.73 23.97 -71.77
CA THR A 8 43.71 23.59 -73.22
C THR A 8 45.02 23.04 -73.81
N ALA A 9 45.04 21.74 -74.16
CA ALA A 9 45.72 21.17 -75.33
C ALA A 9 45.32 19.69 -75.63
N CYS A 10 44.88 19.44 -76.87
CA CYS A 10 45.22 18.35 -77.83
C CYS A 10 45.24 16.85 -77.38
N ALA A 11 44.48 15.90 -78.00
CA ALA A 11 44.61 15.29 -79.37
C ALA A 11 45.85 14.35 -79.53
N ALA A 12 45.84 13.16 -80.15
CA ALA A 12 44.98 12.58 -81.22
C ALA A 12 44.83 10.99 -81.15
N PRO A 13 44.83 10.13 -82.21
CA PRO A 13 43.63 9.30 -82.54
C PRO A 13 43.80 7.75 -82.73
N SER A 14 42.69 7.10 -83.14
CA SER A 14 42.30 5.68 -83.38
C SER A 14 43.07 4.87 -84.47
N PRO A 15 42.64 3.65 -84.95
CA PRO A 15 41.76 2.55 -84.44
C PRO A 15 42.35 1.11 -84.66
N PHE A 16 41.61 0.01 -84.39
CA PHE A 16 41.41 -1.24 -85.22
C PHE A 16 40.97 -2.47 -84.40
N GLY A 17 40.05 -3.31 -84.92
CA GLY A 17 39.87 -4.72 -84.49
C GLY A 17 38.44 -5.23 -84.16
N LEU A 18 37.73 -5.77 -85.17
CA LEU A 18 36.66 -6.78 -85.03
C LEU A 18 37.31 -8.19 -85.21
N PRO A 19 36.71 -9.36 -84.80
CA PRO A 19 35.27 -9.66 -84.87
C PRO A 19 34.65 -10.62 -83.81
N GLY A 20 33.32 -10.78 -83.87
CA GLY A 20 32.66 -12.09 -83.68
C GLY A 20 31.90 -12.30 -82.35
N PRO A 21 30.72 -12.97 -82.35
CA PRO A 21 29.79 -12.92 -81.22
C PRO A 21 29.71 -14.21 -80.38
N ALA A 22 29.32 -14.06 -79.10
CA ALA A 22 28.74 -15.11 -78.26
C ALA A 22 27.52 -14.55 -77.52
N ALA A 23 26.56 -15.41 -77.15
CA ALA A 23 25.17 -15.00 -76.94
C ALA A 23 24.71 -14.88 -75.47
N SER A 24 23.83 -13.90 -75.23
CA SER A 24 22.81 -13.85 -74.16
C SER A 24 23.26 -13.70 -72.68
N PRO A 25 22.38 -13.25 -71.76
CA PRO A 25 21.10 -12.54 -71.92
C PRO A 25 21.05 -11.18 -71.18
N VAL A 26 19.88 -10.54 -71.23
CA VAL A 26 19.48 -9.30 -70.55
C VAL A 26 19.90 -9.26 -69.07
N LEU A 27 20.57 -8.16 -68.67
CA LEU A 27 20.86 -7.83 -67.28
C LEU A 27 19.63 -7.22 -66.58
N THR A 28 18.73 -8.08 -66.12
CA THR A 28 17.67 -7.72 -65.16
C THR A 28 18.24 -7.76 -63.74
N ALA A 29 19.07 -6.79 -63.36
CA ALA A 29 19.77 -6.78 -62.07
C ALA A 29 19.89 -5.38 -61.46
N ALA A 30 18.76 -4.82 -61.00
CA ALA A 30 18.71 -3.53 -60.30
C ALA A 30 17.56 -3.43 -59.27
N LEU A 31 17.11 -4.56 -58.69
CA LEU A 31 15.98 -4.62 -57.74
C LEU A 31 16.26 -5.40 -56.44
N VAL A 32 17.27 -6.27 -56.42
CA VAL A 32 17.47 -7.28 -55.35
C VAL A 32 17.79 -6.72 -53.94
N PRO A 33 18.60 -5.65 -53.75
CA PRO A 33 19.01 -5.24 -52.39
C PRO A 33 17.87 -4.72 -51.49
N ILE A 34 16.78 -4.24 -52.10
CA ILE A 34 15.65 -3.66 -51.38
C ILE A 34 14.75 -4.76 -50.82
N GLU A 35 14.63 -5.87 -51.55
CA GLU A 35 13.71 -6.96 -51.23
C GLU A 35 14.22 -7.82 -50.05
N GLU A 36 15.53 -8.11 -50.00
CA GLU A 36 16.16 -8.76 -48.83
C GLU A 36 16.08 -7.89 -47.57
N THR A 37 16.34 -6.59 -47.70
CA THR A 37 16.23 -5.64 -46.56
C THR A 37 14.79 -5.53 -46.07
N TYR A 38 13.81 -5.53 -46.98
CA TYR A 38 12.38 -5.54 -46.64
C TYR A 38 11.94 -6.86 -45.99
N GLN A 39 12.44 -8.00 -46.46
CA GLN A 39 12.17 -9.33 -45.86
C GLN A 39 12.87 -9.55 -44.51
N GLN A 40 13.96 -8.85 -44.24
CA GLN A 40 14.58 -8.82 -42.91
C GLN A 40 13.72 -7.98 -41.96
N LEU A 41 13.41 -6.73 -42.33
CA LEU A 41 12.57 -5.85 -41.52
C LEU A 41 11.18 -6.47 -41.25
N ALA A 42 10.56 -7.11 -42.25
CA ALA A 42 9.27 -7.76 -42.09
C ALA A 42 9.30 -8.94 -41.10
N ARG A 43 10.41 -9.67 -41.01
CA ARG A 43 10.60 -10.73 -40.01
C ARG A 43 10.84 -10.15 -38.63
N GLU A 44 11.71 -9.15 -38.50
CA GLU A 44 11.96 -8.44 -37.23
C GLU A 44 10.66 -7.84 -36.67
N THR A 45 9.83 -7.17 -37.49
CA THR A 45 8.53 -6.65 -37.05
C THR A 45 7.48 -7.72 -36.74
N LEU A 46 7.63 -8.94 -37.29
CA LEU A 46 6.74 -10.06 -36.98
C LEU A 46 7.15 -10.72 -35.66
N GLU A 47 8.45 -10.90 -35.43
CA GLU A 47 9.01 -11.38 -34.16
C GLU A 47 8.71 -10.40 -33.02
N GLU A 48 8.80 -9.08 -33.25
CA GLU A 48 8.34 -8.06 -32.27
C GLU A 48 6.82 -8.13 -32.03
N LEU A 49 6.01 -8.38 -33.06
CA LEU A 49 4.55 -8.49 -32.92
C LEU A 49 4.15 -9.75 -32.16
N ASP A 50 4.72 -10.90 -32.49
CA ASP A 50 4.46 -12.17 -31.82
C ASP A 50 4.88 -12.08 -30.35
N TRP A 51 6.06 -11.50 -30.06
CA TRP A 51 6.49 -11.21 -28.68
C TRP A 51 5.53 -10.26 -27.96
N CYS A 52 5.04 -9.21 -28.61
CA CYS A 52 4.04 -8.31 -28.02
C CYS A 52 2.71 -9.03 -27.72
N LEU A 53 2.30 -9.99 -28.55
CA LEU A 53 1.08 -10.77 -28.33
C LEU A 53 1.26 -11.76 -27.17
N ASP A 54 2.36 -12.51 -27.15
CA ASP A 54 2.71 -13.43 -26.05
C ASP A 54 2.76 -12.67 -24.70
N GLN A 55 3.41 -11.50 -24.67
CA GLN A 55 3.46 -10.66 -23.47
C GLN A 55 2.09 -10.09 -23.09
N LEU A 56 1.25 -9.73 -24.06
CA LEU A 56 -0.10 -9.22 -23.80
C LEU A 56 -1.03 -10.30 -23.25
N GLU A 57 -0.83 -11.57 -23.61
CA GLU A 57 -1.51 -12.72 -22.99
C GLU A 57 -0.92 -13.08 -21.62
N ALA A 58 0.41 -13.09 -21.47
CA ALA A 58 1.08 -13.45 -20.22
C ALA A 58 0.90 -12.41 -19.09
N ILE A 59 0.78 -11.12 -19.41
CA ILE A 59 0.58 -10.03 -18.43
C ILE A 59 -0.89 -9.96 -17.94
N GLN A 60 -1.84 -10.61 -18.62
CA GLN A 60 -3.26 -10.57 -18.26
C GLN A 60 -3.58 -11.43 -17.04
N THR A 61 -3.56 -10.81 -15.85
CA THR A 61 -4.16 -11.40 -14.65
C THR A 61 -5.69 -11.40 -14.74
N TYR A 62 -6.35 -12.42 -14.17
CA TYR A 62 -7.82 -12.54 -14.17
C TYR A 62 -8.54 -11.28 -13.68
N ARG A 63 -8.02 -10.61 -12.64
CA ARG A 63 -8.59 -9.36 -12.11
C ARG A 63 -8.55 -8.23 -13.15
N SER A 64 -7.46 -8.06 -13.90
CA SER A 64 -7.34 -6.99 -14.92
C SER A 64 -8.34 -7.14 -16.08
N VAL A 65 -8.49 -8.36 -16.61
CA VAL A 65 -9.44 -8.67 -17.70
C VAL A 65 -10.89 -8.52 -17.21
N SER A 66 -11.18 -9.01 -16.00
CA SER A 66 -12.48 -8.85 -15.35
C SER A 66 -12.84 -7.37 -15.14
N GLU A 67 -11.88 -6.55 -14.71
CA GLU A 67 -12.10 -5.11 -14.56
C GLU A 67 -12.37 -4.41 -15.91
N MET A 68 -11.63 -4.73 -16.98
CA MET A 68 -11.90 -4.20 -18.31
C MET A 68 -13.31 -4.54 -18.81
N ALA A 69 -13.74 -5.79 -18.59
CA ALA A 69 -15.09 -6.25 -18.92
C ALA A 69 -16.15 -5.54 -18.07
N SER A 70 -15.96 -5.50 -16.75
CA SER A 70 -16.85 -4.84 -15.78
C SER A 70 -17.02 -3.35 -16.10
N ASN A 71 -15.93 -2.63 -16.37
CA ASN A 71 -15.96 -1.22 -16.76
C ASN A 71 -16.69 -0.99 -18.09
N LYS A 72 -16.57 -1.91 -19.06
CA LYS A 72 -17.37 -1.88 -20.29
C LYS A 72 -18.87 -2.08 -20.01
N PHE A 73 -19.24 -3.05 -19.17
CA PHE A 73 -20.63 -3.28 -18.77
C PHE A 73 -21.20 -2.09 -17.97
N LYS A 74 -20.47 -1.54 -17.00
CA LYS A 74 -20.84 -0.34 -16.24
C LYS A 74 -21.10 0.86 -17.17
N ARG A 75 -20.26 1.09 -18.18
CA ARG A 75 -20.48 2.14 -19.20
C ARG A 75 -21.70 1.88 -20.09
N MET A 76 -21.91 0.65 -20.53
CA MET A 76 -23.10 0.26 -21.31
C MET A 76 -24.38 0.46 -20.51
N LEU A 77 -24.44 -0.03 -19.27
CA LEU A 77 -25.60 0.12 -18.39
C LEU A 77 -25.92 1.60 -18.14
N ASN A 78 -24.93 2.42 -17.80
CA ASN A 78 -25.13 3.88 -17.63
C ASN A 78 -25.80 4.53 -18.85
N ARG A 79 -25.43 4.16 -20.08
CA ARG A 79 -26.04 4.71 -21.30
C ARG A 79 -27.53 4.37 -21.40
N GLU A 80 -27.90 3.12 -21.13
CA GLU A 80 -29.30 2.68 -21.15
C GLU A 80 -30.12 3.31 -20.00
N LEU A 81 -29.50 3.49 -18.83
CA LEU A 81 -30.12 4.17 -17.67
C LEU A 81 -30.37 5.67 -17.93
N THR A 82 -29.46 6.36 -18.62
CA THR A 82 -29.68 7.76 -19.04
C THR A 82 -30.89 7.85 -19.98
N HIS A 83 -30.95 7.00 -20.99
CA HIS A 83 -32.11 6.94 -21.91
C HIS A 83 -33.42 6.65 -21.16
N LEU A 84 -33.41 5.67 -20.24
CA LEU A 84 -34.57 5.36 -19.39
C LEU A 84 -35.01 6.54 -18.52
N SER A 85 -34.05 7.34 -18.03
CA SER A 85 -34.30 8.53 -17.21
C SER A 85 -35.01 9.64 -17.99
N GLU A 86 -34.62 9.85 -19.25
CA GLU A 86 -35.23 10.85 -20.14
C GLU A 86 -36.64 10.46 -20.58
N MET A 87 -36.95 9.16 -20.69
CA MET A 87 -38.24 8.67 -21.19
C MET A 87 -39.44 9.02 -20.30
N SER A 88 -39.29 9.05 -18.96
CA SER A 88 -40.41 9.34 -18.05
C SER A 88 -39.95 9.60 -16.61
N ARG A 89 -40.78 10.29 -15.82
CA ARG A 89 -40.55 10.48 -14.37
C ARG A 89 -40.44 9.14 -13.61
N SER A 90 -41.16 8.10 -14.03
CA SER A 90 -41.01 6.74 -13.49
C SER A 90 -39.71 6.07 -13.93
N GLY A 91 -39.30 6.27 -15.18
CA GLY A 91 -38.02 5.79 -15.71
C GLY A 91 -36.82 6.43 -15.01
N ASN A 92 -36.90 7.73 -14.71
CA ASN A 92 -35.93 8.43 -13.87
C ASN A 92 -35.79 7.80 -12.48
N GLN A 93 -36.89 7.52 -11.77
CA GLN A 93 -36.84 6.86 -10.45
C GLN A 93 -36.26 5.44 -10.51
N VAL A 94 -36.58 4.67 -11.56
CA VAL A 94 -35.99 3.33 -11.79
C VAL A 94 -34.51 3.43 -12.14
N SER A 95 -34.12 4.44 -12.93
CA SER A 95 -32.73 4.73 -13.29
C SER A 95 -31.90 5.10 -12.06
N GLU A 96 -32.39 6.00 -11.19
CA GLU A 96 -31.76 6.33 -9.91
C GLU A 96 -31.61 5.09 -9.02
N TYR A 97 -32.64 4.24 -8.92
CA TYR A 97 -32.58 3.00 -8.14
C TYR A 97 -31.51 2.03 -8.68
N ILE A 98 -31.51 1.73 -9.99
CA ILE A 98 -30.55 0.79 -10.57
C ILE A 98 -29.12 1.35 -10.46
N SER A 99 -28.93 2.64 -10.77
CA SER A 99 -27.63 3.31 -10.67
C SER A 99 -27.09 3.34 -9.24
N SER A 100 -27.93 3.56 -8.23
CA SER A 100 -27.51 3.59 -6.82
C SER A 100 -27.34 2.20 -6.18
N THR A 101 -27.85 1.13 -6.81
CA THR A 101 -27.84 -0.23 -6.26
C THR A 101 -26.85 -1.17 -6.94
N PHE A 102 -26.63 -1.03 -8.26
CA PHE A 102 -25.85 -1.97 -9.08
C PHE A 102 -24.65 -1.34 -9.80
N LEU A 103 -24.37 -0.06 -9.58
CA LEU A 103 -23.18 0.61 -10.12
C LEU A 103 -22.38 1.26 -8.99
N ASP A 104 -21.11 0.90 -8.88
CA ASP A 104 -20.16 1.65 -8.04
C ASP A 104 -20.05 3.09 -8.54
N LYS A 105 -20.30 4.05 -7.65
CA LYS A 105 -20.04 5.47 -7.92
C LYS A 105 -18.54 5.78 -7.83
N GLN A 106 -17.77 5.28 -8.79
CA GLN A 106 -16.33 5.58 -8.89
C GLN A 106 -16.03 7.03 -9.33
N ASN A 107 -17.02 7.80 -9.81
CA ASN A 107 -16.92 9.25 -9.96
C ASN A 107 -18.28 9.94 -9.65
N ASP A 108 -18.20 11.16 -9.14
CA ASP A 108 -19.28 12.08 -8.74
C ASP A 108 -20.35 11.58 -7.72
N VAL A 109 -20.14 12.01 -6.47
CA VAL A 109 -21.15 11.94 -5.40
C VAL A 109 -22.08 13.16 -5.46
N GLU A 110 -22.94 13.22 -6.46
CA GLU A 110 -24.23 13.91 -6.28
C GLU A 110 -25.23 12.93 -5.63
N ILE A 111 -25.82 13.39 -4.51
CA ILE A 111 -26.92 12.74 -3.81
C ILE A 111 -27.92 13.86 -3.44
N PRO A 112 -29.20 13.76 -3.83
CA PRO A 112 -30.19 14.80 -3.54
C PRO A 112 -30.44 14.99 -2.03
N PRO A 113 -30.96 16.16 -1.60
CA PRO A 113 -31.15 16.46 -0.18
C PRO A 113 -32.19 15.54 0.48
N PRO A 114 -32.04 15.23 1.78
CA PRO A 114 -32.92 14.30 2.48
C PRO A 114 -34.34 14.84 2.58
N THR A 115 -35.32 14.00 2.26
CA THR A 115 -36.74 14.39 2.37
C THR A 115 -37.17 14.53 3.84
N PRO A 116 -38.15 15.41 4.16
CA PRO A 116 -38.48 15.73 5.56
C PRO A 116 -38.89 14.55 6.45
N LYS A 117 -39.34 13.43 5.87
CA LYS A 117 -39.87 12.27 6.62
C LYS A 117 -38.81 11.41 7.31
N GLU A 118 -37.53 11.50 6.94
CA GLU A 118 -36.48 10.72 7.60
C GLU A 118 -36.00 11.34 8.93
N ARG A 119 -36.16 12.66 9.10
CA ARG A 119 -35.76 13.36 10.33
C ARG A 119 -36.52 12.89 11.58
N GLU A 120 -37.73 12.35 11.43
CA GLU A 120 -38.53 11.88 12.56
C GLU A 120 -38.18 10.45 13.01
N LYS A 121 -37.70 9.57 12.11
CA LYS A 121 -37.27 8.21 12.49
C LYS A 121 -35.96 8.21 13.28
N LYS A 122 -35.01 9.09 12.96
CA LYS A 122 -33.72 9.19 13.68
C LYS A 122 -33.85 9.54 15.17
N LYS A 123 -34.97 10.12 15.62
CA LYS A 123 -35.24 10.38 17.05
C LYS A 123 -35.78 9.17 17.85
N LYS A 124 -36.04 8.02 17.20
CA LYS A 124 -36.61 6.82 17.86
C LYS A 124 -35.74 5.56 17.83
N GLN A 125 -34.53 5.62 17.26
CA GLN A 125 -33.61 4.48 17.15
C GLN A 125 -32.42 4.51 18.12
N GLN A 126 -32.35 5.46 19.06
CA GLN A 126 -31.25 5.58 20.05
C GLN A 126 -31.32 4.55 21.21
N GLN A 127 -32.02 3.43 21.07
CA GLN A 127 -32.22 2.42 22.14
C GLN A 127 -32.00 0.96 21.72
N GLN A 128 -31.25 0.71 20.64
CA GLN A 128 -30.76 -0.62 20.30
C GLN A 128 -29.24 -0.57 20.15
N GLN A 129 -28.54 -1.44 20.88
CA GLN A 129 -27.08 -1.57 20.80
C GLN A 129 -26.70 -2.16 19.43
N PRO A 130 -25.82 -1.51 18.64
CA PRO A 130 -25.27 -2.10 17.42
C PRO A 130 -24.20 -3.15 17.78
N MET A 131 -24.09 -4.23 16.99
CA MET A 131 -23.17 -5.36 17.24
C MET A 131 -21.67 -5.05 17.01
N CYS A 132 -21.30 -3.81 16.69
CA CYS A 132 -19.93 -3.40 16.42
C CYS A 132 -19.54 -2.29 17.39
N GLN A 133 -19.23 -2.67 18.63
CA GLN A 133 -18.64 -1.78 19.61
C GLN A 133 -17.13 -2.01 19.59
N ILE A 134 -16.34 -1.03 19.14
CA ILE A 134 -14.87 -1.10 19.15
C ILE A 134 -14.42 -1.20 20.62
N SER A 135 -14.08 -2.41 21.05
CA SER A 135 -13.63 -2.80 22.38
C SER A 135 -12.17 -2.36 22.59
N GLY A 136 -11.96 -1.05 22.77
CA GLY A 136 -10.62 -0.49 22.94
C GLY A 136 -10.62 1.01 23.25
N VAL A 137 -11.65 1.74 22.80
CA VAL A 137 -11.76 3.19 23.04
C VAL A 137 -11.87 3.46 24.54
N LYS A 138 -10.75 3.85 25.17
CA LYS A 138 -10.67 4.17 26.59
C LYS A 138 -11.46 5.44 26.83
N LYS A 139 -12.63 5.29 27.45
CA LYS A 139 -13.50 6.43 27.78
C LYS A 139 -12.72 7.42 28.65
N LEU A 140 -12.58 8.65 28.17
CA LEU A 140 -11.71 9.67 28.76
C LEU A 140 -11.91 9.76 30.29
N MET A 141 -10.87 9.45 31.06
CA MET A 141 -10.82 9.92 32.45
C MET A 141 -10.47 11.41 32.36
N HIS A 142 -11.50 12.27 32.37
CA HIS A 142 -11.36 13.71 32.14
C HIS A 142 -10.13 14.30 32.85
N SER A 143 -9.10 14.61 32.06
CA SER A 143 -8.03 15.52 32.44
C SER A 143 -8.58 16.95 32.36
N SER A 144 -9.52 17.27 33.26
CA SER A 144 -10.21 18.56 33.36
C SER A 144 -9.24 19.66 33.78
N SER A 145 -8.38 20.11 32.85
CA SER A 145 -7.28 21.04 33.13
C SER A 145 -6.80 21.90 31.94
N LEU A 146 -7.64 22.11 30.92
CA LEU A 146 -7.49 23.22 29.97
C LEU A 146 -8.53 24.34 30.14
N THR A 147 -9.54 24.15 30.99
CA THR A 147 -10.44 25.22 31.41
C THR A 147 -9.69 26.27 32.25
N ASN A 148 -9.30 27.38 31.61
CA ASN A 148 -8.66 28.60 32.15
C ASN A 148 -7.12 28.68 32.21
N SER A 149 -6.35 27.77 31.59
CA SER A 149 -4.92 28.01 31.33
C SER A 149 -4.68 28.47 29.90
N SER A 150 -3.78 29.43 29.68
CA SER A 150 -3.34 29.82 28.32
C SER A 150 -2.90 28.60 27.51
N ILE A 151 -3.32 28.54 26.25
CA ILE A 151 -2.92 27.48 25.31
C ILE A 151 -1.39 27.44 25.25
N PRO A 152 -0.74 26.28 25.47
CA PRO A 152 0.72 26.17 25.39
C PRO A 152 1.23 26.49 23.99
N ARG A 153 2.43 27.08 23.88
CA ARG A 153 3.00 27.56 22.61
C ARG A 153 3.06 26.47 21.52
N PHE A 154 3.34 25.23 21.92
CA PHE A 154 3.44 24.06 21.03
C PHE A 154 2.33 23.02 21.28
N GLY A 155 1.19 23.45 21.85
CA GLY A 155 0.05 22.57 22.17
C GLY A 155 0.24 21.68 23.40
N VAL A 156 1.48 21.33 23.73
CA VAL A 156 1.89 20.51 24.89
C VAL A 156 2.42 21.37 26.04
N LYS A 157 2.21 20.92 27.29
CA LYS A 157 2.80 21.55 28.49
C LYS A 157 4.16 20.90 28.79
N THR A 158 5.22 21.69 28.87
CA THR A 158 6.58 21.23 29.18
C THR A 158 7.40 22.32 29.87
N ASP A 159 8.34 21.91 30.73
CA ASP A 159 9.33 22.78 31.35
C ASP A 159 10.55 23.03 30.43
N GLN A 160 10.65 22.31 29.29
CA GLN A 160 11.75 22.38 28.32
C GLN A 160 11.38 23.14 27.03
N GLU A 161 10.47 24.12 27.13
CA GLU A 161 9.91 24.85 25.96
C GLU A 161 10.97 25.48 25.04
N GLU A 162 12.10 25.97 25.59
CA GLU A 162 13.20 26.55 24.80
C GLU A 162 13.98 25.49 23.99
N LEU A 163 14.18 24.29 24.55
CA LEU A 163 14.84 23.18 23.83
C LEU A 163 13.92 22.65 22.74
N LEU A 164 12.63 22.47 23.05
CA LEU A 164 11.61 22.11 22.08
C LEU A 164 11.49 23.14 20.95
N SER A 165 11.51 24.43 21.27
CA SER A 165 11.50 25.51 20.28
C SER A 165 12.69 25.43 19.32
N LYS A 166 13.87 25.03 19.81
CA LYS A 166 15.09 24.93 19.01
C LYS A 166 15.06 23.72 18.07
N GLU A 167 14.56 22.58 18.50
CA GLU A 167 14.39 21.41 17.62
C GLU A 167 13.35 21.68 16.52
N LEU A 168 12.25 22.37 16.88
CA LEU A 168 11.18 22.74 15.93
C LEU A 168 11.60 23.81 14.90
N GLU A 169 12.77 24.45 15.01
CA GLU A 169 13.36 25.23 13.91
C GLU A 169 13.67 24.36 12.68
N ASN A 170 13.75 23.04 12.85
CA ASN A 170 13.96 22.07 11.79
C ASN A 170 12.66 21.40 11.29
N LEU A 171 11.47 21.90 11.67
CA LEU A 171 10.17 21.30 11.31
C LEU A 171 10.02 21.02 9.81
N ASN A 172 10.54 21.91 8.97
CA ASN A 172 10.41 21.87 7.51
C ASN A 172 11.60 21.16 6.82
N LYS A 173 12.41 20.41 7.57
CA LYS A 173 13.61 19.71 7.05
C LYS A 173 13.51 18.20 7.23
N TRP A 174 14.12 17.46 6.31
CA TRP A 174 14.40 16.05 6.51
C TRP A 174 15.38 15.86 7.67
N GLY A 175 15.23 14.79 8.45
CA GLY A 175 16.10 14.50 9.59
C GLY A 175 15.88 15.38 10.83
N LEU A 176 14.68 15.94 11.03
CA LEU A 176 14.27 16.45 12.34
C LEU A 176 14.43 15.32 13.40
N ASN A 177 15.06 15.61 14.53
CA ASN A 177 15.22 14.63 15.60
C ASN A 177 13.92 14.49 16.41
N ILE A 178 13.06 13.57 15.96
CA ILE A 178 11.76 13.31 16.57
C ILE A 178 11.89 12.71 17.99
N PHE A 179 13.00 12.02 18.31
CA PHE A 179 13.30 11.52 19.66
C PHE A 179 13.48 12.67 20.65
N HIS A 180 14.25 13.71 20.28
CA HIS A 180 14.38 14.93 21.10
C HIS A 180 13.05 15.66 21.25
N VAL A 181 12.24 15.75 20.19
CA VAL A 181 10.88 16.33 20.29
C VAL A 181 10.03 15.54 21.28
N SER A 182 10.12 14.21 21.30
CA SER A 182 9.42 13.37 22.27
C SER A 182 9.91 13.61 23.70
N GLU A 183 11.23 13.66 23.93
CA GLU A 183 11.81 13.97 25.25
C GLU A 183 11.31 15.33 25.76
N TYR A 184 11.50 16.40 24.98
CA TYR A 184 11.15 17.76 25.40
C TYR A 184 9.64 18.04 25.44
N SER A 185 8.79 17.17 24.88
CA SER A 185 7.32 17.27 24.94
C SER A 185 6.66 16.43 26.03
N ASN A 186 7.43 15.76 26.91
CA ASN A 186 6.94 14.77 27.87
C ASN A 186 6.25 13.57 27.19
N SER A 187 6.90 13.00 26.16
CA SER A 187 6.40 11.89 25.35
C SER A 187 5.05 12.19 24.67
N ARG A 188 4.88 13.43 24.19
CA ARG A 188 3.71 13.90 23.43
C ARG A 188 4.11 14.43 22.05
N SER A 189 4.96 13.65 21.37
CA SER A 189 5.55 13.99 20.08
C SER A 189 4.49 14.18 19.00
N LEU A 190 3.46 13.33 18.93
CA LEU A 190 2.41 13.45 17.93
C LEU A 190 1.58 14.71 18.16
N SER A 191 1.16 14.97 19.40
CA SER A 191 0.41 16.18 19.74
C SER A 191 1.21 17.46 19.42
N CYS A 192 2.51 17.48 19.75
CA CYS A 192 3.39 18.62 19.50
C CYS A 192 3.60 18.90 18.00
N ILE A 193 3.94 17.86 17.23
CA ILE A 193 4.19 17.95 15.78
C ILE A 193 2.90 18.30 15.04
N MET A 194 1.79 17.61 15.32
CA MET A 194 0.51 17.88 14.67
C MET A 194 0.03 19.31 14.93
N TYR A 195 0.11 19.80 16.17
CA TYR A 195 -0.24 21.17 16.48
C TYR A 195 0.64 22.18 15.73
N THR A 196 1.95 21.95 15.69
CA THR A 196 2.90 22.90 15.09
C THR A 196 2.77 22.93 13.56
N ILE A 197 2.61 21.77 12.91
CA ILE A 197 2.31 21.67 11.46
C ILE A 197 1.00 22.38 11.10
N PHE A 198 -0.05 22.19 11.91
CA PHE A 198 -1.36 22.81 11.65
C PHE A 198 -1.33 24.34 11.80
N GLN A 199 -0.39 24.89 12.58
CA GLN A 199 -0.12 26.32 12.67
C GLN A 199 0.73 26.81 11.49
N GLU A 200 1.84 26.13 11.19
CA GLU A 200 2.77 26.47 10.09
C GLU A 200 2.04 26.54 8.73
N ARG A 201 1.15 25.57 8.46
CA ARG A 201 0.34 25.51 7.23
C ARG A 201 -0.98 26.29 7.29
N GLU A 202 -1.21 27.12 8.33
CA GLU A 202 -2.46 27.85 8.61
C GLU A 202 -3.76 27.01 8.61
N LEU A 203 -3.69 25.67 8.70
CA LEU A 203 -4.84 24.77 8.53
C LEU A 203 -5.98 25.04 9.52
N LEU A 204 -5.65 25.45 10.75
CA LEU A 204 -6.64 25.82 11.77
C LEU A 204 -7.54 26.99 11.34
N LYS A 205 -6.95 27.98 10.65
CA LYS A 205 -7.62 29.17 10.14
C LYS A 205 -8.41 28.83 8.87
N THR A 206 -7.79 28.10 7.94
CA THR A 206 -8.41 27.66 6.67
C THR A 206 -9.67 26.82 6.91
N PHE A 207 -9.59 25.83 7.80
CA PHE A 207 -10.69 24.91 8.10
C PHE A 207 -11.51 25.27 9.33
N LYS A 208 -11.18 26.39 9.99
CA LYS A 208 -11.87 26.92 11.18
C LYS A 208 -11.92 25.90 12.32
N ILE A 209 -10.82 25.18 12.53
CA ILE A 209 -10.67 24.19 13.59
C ILE A 209 -10.41 24.94 14.89
N PRO A 210 -11.28 24.86 15.92
CA PRO A 210 -10.99 25.47 17.21
C PRO A 210 -9.77 24.79 17.83
N VAL A 211 -8.83 25.59 18.35
CA VAL A 211 -7.57 25.06 18.92
C VAL A 211 -7.83 24.05 20.04
N ASP A 212 -8.81 24.33 20.90
CA ASP A 212 -9.23 23.45 21.99
C ASP A 212 -9.77 22.09 21.49
N THR A 213 -10.54 22.09 20.39
CA THR A 213 -11.02 20.88 19.72
C THR A 213 -9.86 20.09 19.09
N LEU A 214 -8.87 20.76 18.47
CA LEU A 214 -7.67 20.10 17.97
C LEU A 214 -6.90 19.44 19.11
N LEU A 215 -6.58 20.18 20.17
CA LEU A 215 -5.81 19.66 21.31
C LEU A 215 -6.53 18.47 21.98
N THR A 216 -7.85 18.56 22.14
CA THR A 216 -8.63 17.45 22.70
C THR A 216 -8.56 16.21 21.80
N TYR A 217 -8.72 16.37 20.47
CA TYR A 217 -8.60 15.25 19.52
C TYR A 217 -7.19 14.63 19.52
N ILE A 218 -6.13 15.43 19.37
CA ILE A 218 -4.76 14.89 19.19
C ILE A 218 -4.21 14.25 20.47
N LEU A 219 -4.55 14.79 21.66
CA LEU A 219 -4.19 14.16 22.93
C LEU A 219 -4.93 12.83 23.13
N THR A 220 -6.18 12.75 22.69
CA THR A 220 -6.97 11.50 22.72
C THR A 220 -6.41 10.48 21.71
N LEU A 221 -6.03 10.93 20.50
CA LEU A 221 -5.40 10.10 19.47
C LEU A 221 -4.08 9.50 19.97
N GLU A 222 -3.21 10.33 20.55
CA GLU A 222 -1.92 9.91 21.11
C GLU A 222 -2.09 8.95 22.31
N GLU A 223 -3.18 9.04 23.07
CA GLU A 223 -3.50 8.07 24.15
C GLU A 223 -4.03 6.72 23.66
N HIS A 224 -4.37 6.59 22.37
CA HIS A 224 -4.71 5.33 21.72
C HIS A 224 -3.52 4.69 20.98
N TYR A 225 -2.36 5.37 20.90
CA TYR A 225 -1.11 4.69 20.56
C TYR A 225 -0.53 4.00 21.81
N HIS A 226 -0.05 2.77 21.65
CA HIS A 226 0.38 1.94 22.77
C HIS A 226 1.82 2.28 23.15
N ALA A 227 2.02 2.95 24.29
CA ALA A 227 3.35 3.34 24.77
C ALA A 227 4.26 2.15 25.15
N ASP A 228 3.68 0.96 25.31
CA ASP A 228 4.38 -0.31 25.50
C ASP A 228 4.73 -1.01 24.18
N VAL A 229 4.27 -0.54 23.01
CA VAL A 229 4.70 -1.01 21.68
C VAL A 229 5.98 -0.25 21.28
N ALA A 230 6.99 -0.95 20.74
CA ALA A 230 8.37 -0.42 20.69
C ALA A 230 8.60 0.52 19.49
N TYR A 231 8.01 0.20 18.34
CA TYR A 231 8.08 0.94 17.08
C TYR A 231 6.74 1.61 16.74
N HIS A 232 5.66 0.85 16.52
CA HIS A 232 4.36 1.35 16.04
C HIS A 232 3.57 2.04 17.18
N ASN A 233 4.09 3.18 17.65
CA ASN A 233 3.55 4.03 18.71
C ASN A 233 3.49 5.50 18.24
N SER A 234 3.10 6.44 19.12
CA SER A 234 2.91 7.84 18.71
C SER A 234 4.19 8.55 18.26
N LEU A 235 5.37 7.99 18.54
CA LEU A 235 6.62 8.52 18.03
C LEU A 235 6.79 8.26 16.54
N HIS A 236 6.46 7.04 16.08
CA HIS A 236 6.49 6.67 14.67
C HIS A 236 5.45 7.47 13.90
N ALA A 237 4.21 7.52 14.39
CA ALA A 237 3.16 8.37 13.80
C ALA A 237 3.56 9.85 13.68
N ALA A 238 4.35 10.38 14.63
CA ALA A 238 4.87 11.73 14.56
C ALA A 238 6.00 11.89 13.51
N ASP A 239 6.87 10.89 13.34
CA ASP A 239 7.90 10.86 12.28
C ASP A 239 7.27 10.76 10.89
N VAL A 240 6.30 9.87 10.68
CA VAL A 240 5.57 9.73 9.41
C VAL A 240 4.78 11.00 9.09
N MET A 241 4.14 11.62 10.09
CA MET A 241 3.45 12.91 9.89
C MET A 241 4.40 14.05 9.54
N GLN A 242 5.55 14.17 10.21
CA GLN A 242 6.55 15.20 9.90
C GLN A 242 7.23 14.96 8.54
N SER A 243 7.52 13.70 8.21
CA SER A 243 8.06 13.28 6.91
C SER A 243 7.07 13.60 5.78
N THR A 244 5.79 13.26 5.94
CA THR A 244 4.70 13.65 5.02
C THR A 244 4.61 15.18 4.87
N HIS A 245 4.76 15.93 5.97
CA HIS A 245 4.81 17.40 5.92
C HIS A 245 6.00 17.93 5.11
N VAL A 246 7.17 17.31 5.15
CA VAL A 246 8.32 17.71 4.31
C VAL A 246 8.07 17.38 2.84
N LEU A 247 7.57 16.16 2.53
CA LEU A 247 7.27 15.73 1.15
C LEU A 247 6.14 16.56 0.50
N LEU A 248 5.16 17.03 1.27
CA LEU A 248 4.14 17.99 0.80
C LEU A 248 4.71 19.39 0.47
N SER A 249 5.97 19.67 0.79
CA SER A 249 6.68 20.91 0.48
C SER A 249 7.75 20.74 -0.61
N THR A 250 7.85 19.57 -1.22
CA THR A 250 8.76 19.31 -2.35
C THR A 250 8.48 20.28 -3.52
N PRO A 251 9.48 21.03 -4.04
CA PRO A 251 9.30 22.02 -5.10
C PRO A 251 8.56 21.52 -6.35
N ALA A 252 8.82 20.29 -6.82
CA ALA A 252 8.11 19.68 -7.94
C ALA A 252 6.59 19.50 -7.70
N LEU A 253 6.13 19.58 -6.45
CA LEU A 253 4.75 19.47 -6.00
C LEU A 253 4.16 20.82 -5.53
N ASP A 254 4.87 21.94 -5.72
CA ASP A 254 4.39 23.27 -5.32
C ASP A 254 3.06 23.63 -6.00
N ALA A 255 2.13 24.15 -5.20
CA ALA A 255 0.75 24.46 -5.56
C ALA A 255 -0.05 23.32 -6.25
N VAL A 256 0.46 22.08 -6.27
CA VAL A 256 -0.25 20.93 -6.86
C VAL A 256 -1.45 20.56 -6.00
N PHE A 257 -1.26 20.36 -4.69
CA PHE A 257 -2.32 19.90 -3.78
C PHE A 257 -3.18 21.04 -3.22
N THR A 258 -4.47 20.78 -3.04
CA THR A 258 -5.38 21.69 -2.32
C THR A 258 -5.19 21.54 -0.81
N ASP A 259 -5.59 22.57 -0.06
CA ASP A 259 -5.59 22.53 1.41
C ASP A 259 -6.29 21.28 1.99
N LEU A 260 -7.33 20.75 1.29
CA LEU A 260 -8.10 19.61 1.75
C LEU A 260 -7.36 18.28 1.55
N GLU A 261 -6.56 18.18 0.48
CA GLU A 261 -5.67 17.05 0.23
C GLU A 261 -4.48 17.07 1.21
N ILE A 262 -3.90 18.26 1.44
CA ILE A 262 -2.86 18.48 2.47
C ILE A 262 -3.37 18.09 3.86
N LEU A 263 -4.56 18.56 4.25
CA LEU A 263 -5.20 18.16 5.51
C LEU A 263 -5.45 16.65 5.59
N ALA A 264 -5.87 16.03 4.49
CA ALA A 264 -6.14 14.59 4.45
C ALA A 264 -4.87 13.76 4.59
N ALA A 265 -3.78 14.11 3.91
CA ALA A 265 -2.52 13.37 3.96
C ALA A 265 -1.87 13.47 5.35
N LEU A 266 -1.85 14.67 5.93
CA LEU A 266 -1.35 14.89 7.29
C LEU A 266 -2.21 14.19 8.35
N PHE A 267 -3.53 14.14 8.15
CA PHE A 267 -4.42 13.39 9.04
C PHE A 267 -4.27 11.88 8.88
N ALA A 268 -4.12 11.37 7.66
CA ALA A 268 -3.86 9.96 7.39
C ALA A 268 -2.58 9.49 8.08
N ALA A 269 -1.45 10.18 7.84
CA ALA A 269 -0.18 9.90 8.49
C ALA A 269 -0.27 9.92 10.04
N ALA A 270 -1.03 10.85 10.63
CA ALA A 270 -1.22 10.92 12.08
C ALA A 270 -2.04 9.76 12.67
N ILE A 271 -2.92 9.11 11.88
CA ILE A 271 -3.78 8.01 12.35
C ILE A 271 -3.40 6.63 11.82
N HIS A 272 -2.41 6.51 10.93
CA HIS A 272 -2.24 5.30 10.11
C HIS A 272 -2.02 4.02 10.92
N ASP A 273 -1.49 4.13 12.15
CA ASP A 273 -1.15 3.04 13.08
C ASP A 273 -1.90 3.11 14.43
N VAL A 274 -2.94 3.94 14.57
CA VAL A 274 -3.58 4.15 15.88
C VAL A 274 -4.16 2.84 16.44
N ASP A 275 -3.85 2.51 17.70
CA ASP A 275 -4.24 1.26 18.37
C ASP A 275 -3.54 -0.01 17.82
N HIS A 276 -2.36 0.13 17.19
CA HIS A 276 -1.53 -0.99 16.75
C HIS A 276 -1.06 -1.87 17.94
N PRO A 277 -1.31 -3.20 17.93
CA PRO A 277 -1.06 -4.11 19.07
C PRO A 277 0.38 -4.65 19.16
N GLY A 278 1.28 -4.16 18.31
CA GLY A 278 2.67 -4.62 18.22
C GLY A 278 2.81 -6.08 17.78
N VAL A 279 2.05 -6.45 16.74
CA VAL A 279 2.09 -7.74 16.00
C VAL A 279 1.51 -7.55 14.60
N SER A 280 1.95 -8.34 13.62
CA SER A 280 1.53 -8.23 12.22
C SER A 280 0.10 -8.72 11.93
N ASN A 281 -0.46 -8.34 10.77
CA ASN A 281 -1.71 -8.87 10.22
C ASN A 281 -1.71 -10.42 10.21
N GLN A 282 -0.65 -11.07 9.72
CA GLN A 282 -0.56 -12.53 9.69
C GLN A 282 -0.64 -13.17 11.09
N PHE A 283 -0.03 -12.56 12.11
CA PHE A 283 -0.15 -13.04 13.48
C PHE A 283 -1.60 -12.93 14.00
N LEU A 284 -2.31 -11.85 13.66
CA LEU A 284 -3.72 -11.65 14.03
C LEU A 284 -4.64 -12.69 13.36
N ILE A 285 -4.37 -13.05 12.11
CA ILE A 285 -5.08 -14.10 11.34
C ILE A 285 -4.78 -15.48 11.94
N ASN A 286 -3.51 -15.86 12.03
CA ASN A 286 -3.06 -17.16 12.56
C ASN A 286 -3.56 -17.42 14.00
N THR A 287 -3.81 -16.37 14.78
CA THR A 287 -4.30 -16.46 16.17
C THR A 287 -5.82 -16.31 16.30
N ASN A 288 -6.56 -16.23 15.18
CA ASN A 288 -8.02 -16.09 15.11
C ASN A 288 -8.52 -14.92 15.98
N SER A 289 -7.82 -13.78 15.91
CA SER A 289 -8.12 -12.60 16.73
C SER A 289 -9.48 -11.98 16.39
N GLU A 290 -10.09 -11.26 17.35
CA GLU A 290 -11.35 -10.54 17.10
C GLU A 290 -11.24 -9.52 15.97
N LEU A 291 -10.06 -8.93 15.74
CA LEU A 291 -9.81 -8.00 14.62
C LEU A 291 -9.80 -8.73 13.28
N ALA A 292 -9.06 -9.84 13.16
CA ALA A 292 -9.01 -10.65 11.95
C ALA A 292 -10.41 -11.12 11.53
N LEU A 293 -11.18 -11.66 12.49
CA LEU A 293 -12.58 -12.06 12.29
C LEU A 293 -13.53 -10.89 11.96
N MET A 294 -13.23 -9.66 12.42
CA MET A 294 -14.04 -8.47 12.13
C MET A 294 -13.80 -7.92 10.73
N TYR A 295 -12.54 -7.99 10.27
CA TYR A 295 -12.11 -7.45 8.98
C TYR A 295 -12.03 -8.51 7.86
N ASN A 296 -12.21 -9.79 8.20
CA ASN A 296 -12.20 -10.93 7.28
C ASN A 296 -10.83 -11.07 6.61
N ASP A 297 -9.78 -11.02 7.43
CA ASP A 297 -8.37 -11.25 7.10
C ASP A 297 -7.72 -10.27 6.08
N GLU A 298 -8.50 -9.39 5.43
CA GLU A 298 -8.04 -8.34 4.51
C GLU A 298 -7.70 -7.01 5.21
N SER A 299 -6.42 -6.59 5.11
CA SER A 299 -5.88 -5.33 5.66
C SER A 299 -6.41 -5.02 7.08
N VAL A 300 -6.26 -6.00 7.97
CA VAL A 300 -6.94 -6.07 9.28
C VAL A 300 -6.61 -4.86 10.15
N LEU A 301 -5.32 -4.54 10.27
CA LEU A 301 -4.80 -3.44 11.05
C LEU A 301 -5.18 -2.09 10.43
N GLU A 302 -5.00 -1.92 9.13
CA GLU A 302 -5.22 -0.65 8.42
C GLU A 302 -6.71 -0.23 8.44
N ASN A 303 -7.62 -1.21 8.34
CA ASN A 303 -9.04 -1.00 8.57
C ASN A 303 -9.36 -0.63 10.04
N HIS A 304 -8.66 -1.22 11.02
CA HIS A 304 -8.81 -0.90 12.45
C HIS A 304 -8.33 0.52 12.76
N HIS A 305 -7.15 0.91 12.27
CA HIS A 305 -6.57 2.24 12.42
C HIS A 305 -7.52 3.33 11.88
N LEU A 306 -8.09 3.11 10.68
CA LEU A 306 -9.14 3.95 10.12
C LEU A 306 -10.42 3.98 10.98
N ALA A 307 -10.87 2.84 11.48
CA ALA A 307 -12.07 2.75 12.31
C ALA A 307 -11.90 3.53 13.63
N VAL A 308 -10.77 3.36 14.31
CA VAL A 308 -10.42 4.07 15.55
C VAL A 308 -10.25 5.57 15.28
N GLY A 309 -9.40 5.99 14.36
CA GLY A 309 -9.14 7.42 14.08
C GLY A 309 -10.42 8.20 13.75
N PHE A 310 -11.30 7.65 12.90
CA PHE A 310 -12.59 8.27 12.62
C PHE A 310 -13.63 8.11 13.75
N LYS A 311 -13.49 7.13 14.63
CA LYS A 311 -14.34 6.98 15.81
C LYS A 311 -14.03 8.03 16.88
N LEU A 312 -12.76 8.36 17.10
CA LEU A 312 -12.33 9.36 18.09
C LEU A 312 -12.91 10.77 17.82
N LEU A 313 -13.17 11.13 16.56
CA LEU A 313 -13.89 12.36 16.19
C LEU A 313 -15.30 12.48 16.79
N GLN A 314 -15.87 11.39 17.34
CA GLN A 314 -17.20 11.36 17.94
C GLN A 314 -17.18 11.58 19.46
N GLU A 315 -16.00 11.62 20.09
CA GLU A 315 -15.84 11.95 21.50
C GLU A 315 -16.09 13.44 21.77
N GLU A 316 -16.27 13.81 23.04
CA GLU A 316 -16.58 15.18 23.43
C GLU A 316 -15.46 16.14 23.01
N ASN A 317 -15.83 17.18 22.24
CA ASN A 317 -14.90 18.18 21.71
C ASN A 317 -13.79 17.63 20.78
N CYS A 318 -14.02 16.49 20.12
CA CYS A 318 -13.02 15.87 19.22
C CYS A 318 -13.28 16.03 17.71
N ASP A 319 -14.43 16.55 17.26
CA ASP A 319 -14.71 16.69 15.82
C ASP A 319 -13.96 17.88 15.18
N ILE A 320 -12.67 17.70 14.89
CA ILE A 320 -11.84 18.69 14.17
C ILE A 320 -12.36 19.00 12.76
N PHE A 321 -13.28 18.19 12.22
CA PHE A 321 -13.92 18.38 10.92
C PHE A 321 -15.35 18.96 11.02
N GLN A 322 -15.78 19.42 12.20
CA GLN A 322 -17.13 19.94 12.43
C GLN A 322 -17.53 21.10 11.50
N ASN A 323 -16.57 21.94 11.12
CA ASN A 323 -16.79 23.13 10.30
C ASN A 323 -16.59 22.89 8.78
N LEU A 324 -16.21 21.68 8.37
CA LEU A 324 -16.15 21.29 6.97
C LEU A 324 -17.56 21.08 6.38
N SER A 325 -17.76 21.45 5.11
CA SER A 325 -19.00 21.11 4.40
C SER A 325 -19.15 19.59 4.25
N LYS A 326 -20.40 19.11 4.09
CA LYS A 326 -20.67 17.67 3.89
C LYS A 326 -19.83 17.08 2.74
N ARG A 327 -19.70 17.79 1.61
CA ARG A 327 -18.87 17.36 0.47
C ARG A 327 -17.40 17.25 0.85
N GLN A 328 -16.84 18.26 1.54
CA GLN A 328 -15.45 18.21 2.02
C GLN A 328 -15.21 17.03 2.99
N ARG A 329 -16.13 16.76 3.93
CA ARG A 329 -16.01 15.60 4.84
C ARG A 329 -16.07 14.27 4.10
N GLN A 330 -16.87 14.16 3.04
CA GLN A 330 -16.94 12.96 2.20
C GLN A 330 -15.65 12.77 1.38
N THR A 331 -15.15 13.83 0.73
CA THR A 331 -13.89 13.79 -0.03
C THR A 331 -12.68 13.51 0.86
N LEU A 332 -12.54 14.21 1.99
CA LEU A 332 -11.49 13.96 2.98
C LEU A 332 -11.56 12.53 3.50
N ARG A 333 -12.75 12.03 3.89
CA ARG A 333 -12.88 10.64 4.37
C ARG A 333 -12.46 9.63 3.30
N LYS A 334 -12.81 9.85 2.02
CA LYS A 334 -12.37 8.96 0.95
C LYS A 334 -10.84 8.98 0.81
N MET A 335 -10.22 10.15 0.68
CA MET A 335 -8.77 10.27 0.53
C MET A 335 -8.00 9.65 1.70
N VAL A 336 -8.45 9.86 2.95
CA VAL A 336 -7.81 9.26 4.13
C VAL A 336 -7.94 7.74 4.12
N ILE A 337 -9.09 7.18 3.74
CA ILE A 337 -9.25 5.72 3.59
C ILE A 337 -8.32 5.19 2.48
N ASP A 338 -8.30 5.85 1.32
CA ASP A 338 -7.45 5.46 0.18
C ASP A 338 -5.95 5.52 0.52
N MET A 339 -5.53 6.36 1.48
CA MET A 339 -4.13 6.51 1.92
C MET A 339 -3.74 5.53 3.04
N VAL A 340 -4.58 5.32 4.08
CA VAL A 340 -4.22 4.39 5.17
C VAL A 340 -4.34 2.93 4.72
N LEU A 341 -5.28 2.57 3.84
CA LEU A 341 -5.29 1.22 3.25
C LEU A 341 -4.09 0.98 2.31
N ALA A 342 -3.34 2.02 1.95
CA ALA A 342 -2.11 1.90 1.17
C ALA A 342 -0.84 1.78 2.03
N THR A 343 -0.93 1.88 3.37
CA THR A 343 0.20 1.52 4.26
C THR A 343 0.22 0.03 4.59
N ASP A 344 -0.75 -0.76 4.10
CA ASP A 344 -0.66 -2.23 4.10
C ASP A 344 0.51 -2.66 3.20
N MET A 345 1.57 -3.18 3.84
CA MET A 345 2.81 -3.57 3.17
C MET A 345 2.61 -4.67 2.11
N SER A 346 1.54 -5.48 2.18
CA SER A 346 1.18 -6.44 1.12
C SER A 346 0.87 -5.74 -0.21
N LYS A 347 0.44 -4.47 -0.17
CA LYS A 347 0.09 -3.69 -1.36
C LYS A 347 1.28 -2.93 -1.97
N HIS A 348 2.47 -2.96 -1.35
CA HIS A 348 3.67 -2.20 -1.78
C HIS A 348 3.94 -2.32 -3.29
N MET A 349 3.96 -3.55 -3.84
CA MET A 349 4.30 -3.76 -5.26
C MET A 349 3.25 -3.14 -6.21
N SER A 350 1.98 -3.09 -5.81
CA SER A 350 0.94 -2.40 -6.60
C SER A 350 1.14 -0.88 -6.60
N LEU A 351 1.56 -0.31 -5.46
CA LEU A 351 1.84 1.12 -5.33
C LEU A 351 3.08 1.53 -6.12
N LEU A 352 4.12 0.69 -6.10
CA LEU A 352 5.35 0.90 -6.86
C LEU A 352 5.11 0.79 -8.37
N ALA A 353 4.31 -0.19 -8.82
CA ALA A 353 3.91 -0.29 -10.24
C ALA A 353 3.12 0.94 -10.69
N ASP A 354 2.11 1.34 -9.91
CA ASP A 354 1.35 2.58 -10.10
C ASP A 354 2.29 3.80 -10.18
N LEU A 355 3.28 3.91 -9.30
CA LEU A 355 4.22 5.04 -9.27
C LEU A 355 5.14 5.04 -10.50
N LYS A 356 5.64 3.88 -10.94
CA LYS A 356 6.47 3.75 -12.15
C LYS A 356 5.73 4.18 -13.41
N THR A 357 4.50 3.70 -13.61
CA THR A 357 3.66 4.15 -14.74
C THR A 357 3.37 5.66 -14.68
N MET A 358 3.28 6.24 -13.49
CA MET A 358 3.15 7.70 -13.35
C MET A 358 4.44 8.44 -13.72
N VAL A 359 5.62 7.94 -13.36
CA VAL A 359 6.91 8.51 -13.77
C VAL A 359 7.05 8.50 -15.30
N GLU A 360 6.71 7.39 -15.95
CA GLU A 360 6.76 7.25 -17.42
C GLU A 360 5.82 8.22 -18.15
N THR A 361 4.67 8.52 -17.55
CA THR A 361 3.63 9.38 -18.15
C THR A 361 3.62 10.82 -17.61
N LYS A 362 4.59 11.17 -16.76
CA LYS A 362 4.59 12.45 -16.03
C LYS A 362 4.62 13.66 -16.98
N LYS A 363 3.76 14.63 -16.69
CA LYS A 363 3.73 15.93 -17.36
C LYS A 363 4.30 16.97 -16.41
N VAL A 364 5.19 17.82 -16.92
CA VAL A 364 5.88 18.84 -16.13
C VAL A 364 5.64 20.20 -16.79
N THR A 365 5.41 21.25 -16.00
CA THR A 365 5.33 22.63 -16.49
C THR A 365 6.69 23.13 -16.94
N SER A 366 6.73 24.29 -17.61
CA SER A 366 7.98 24.99 -17.91
C SER A 366 8.77 25.47 -16.67
N SER A 367 8.20 25.35 -15.45
CA SER A 367 8.85 25.70 -14.19
C SER A 367 9.30 24.48 -13.37
N GLY A 368 9.17 23.26 -13.91
CA GLY A 368 9.57 22.02 -13.21
C GLY A 368 8.51 21.40 -12.31
N VAL A 369 7.30 21.98 -12.25
CA VAL A 369 6.21 21.50 -11.38
C VAL A 369 5.39 20.40 -12.09
N LEU A 370 5.01 19.35 -11.37
CA LEU A 370 4.20 18.24 -11.88
C LEU A 370 2.75 18.67 -12.17
N LEU A 371 2.21 18.20 -13.29
CA LEU A 371 0.81 18.40 -13.68
C LEU A 371 0.01 17.12 -13.43
N LEU A 372 -0.74 17.12 -12.33
CA LEU A 372 -1.68 16.06 -11.96
C LEU A 372 -3.11 16.51 -12.31
N ASP A 373 -3.55 16.15 -13.52
CA ASP A 373 -4.76 16.69 -14.17
C ASP A 373 -6.07 16.21 -13.51
N ASN A 374 -6.07 15.04 -12.85
CA ASN A 374 -7.27 14.41 -12.33
C ASN A 374 -7.12 13.84 -10.90
N TYR A 375 -8.24 13.50 -10.26
CA TYR A 375 -8.28 13.02 -8.87
C TYR A 375 -7.52 11.71 -8.65
N THR A 376 -7.51 10.80 -9.63
CA THR A 376 -6.82 9.51 -9.54
C THR A 376 -5.32 9.72 -9.42
N ASP A 377 -4.73 10.50 -10.34
CA ASP A 377 -3.29 10.82 -10.33
C ASP A 377 -2.88 11.45 -8.99
N ARG A 378 -3.68 12.40 -8.50
CA ARG A 378 -3.43 13.12 -7.24
C ARG A 378 -3.49 12.19 -6.04
N THR A 379 -4.49 11.32 -5.98
CA THR A 379 -4.63 10.33 -4.91
C THR A 379 -3.51 9.30 -4.96
N GLN A 380 -3.03 8.94 -6.16
CA GLN A 380 -1.92 8.03 -6.41
C GLN A 380 -0.56 8.58 -5.95
N VAL A 381 -0.29 9.88 -6.15
CA VAL A 381 0.88 10.52 -5.52
C VAL A 381 0.72 10.59 -4.01
N LEU A 382 -0.45 10.96 -3.49
CA LEU A 382 -0.65 11.12 -2.04
C LEU A 382 -0.52 9.79 -1.27
N ARG A 383 -1.04 8.68 -1.79
CA ARG A 383 -0.86 7.35 -1.15
C ARG A 383 0.59 6.88 -1.19
N ASN A 384 1.28 7.07 -2.32
CA ASN A 384 2.73 6.80 -2.39
C ASN A 384 3.53 7.73 -1.47
N MET A 385 3.14 9.00 -1.30
CA MET A 385 3.82 9.93 -0.40
C MET A 385 3.74 9.50 1.07
N VAL A 386 2.57 9.05 1.54
CA VAL A 386 2.42 8.52 2.90
C VAL A 386 3.19 7.21 3.05
N HIS A 387 3.16 6.32 2.06
CA HIS A 387 3.93 5.08 2.04
C HIS A 387 5.46 5.31 2.06
N CYS A 388 5.96 6.29 1.30
CA CYS A 388 7.37 6.72 1.39
C CYS A 388 7.69 7.32 2.76
N ALA A 389 6.78 8.10 3.35
CA ALA A 389 6.97 8.70 4.68
C ALA A 389 7.00 7.64 5.80
N ASP A 390 6.26 6.55 5.65
CA ASP A 390 6.29 5.38 6.53
C ASP A 390 7.62 4.60 6.34
N LEU A 391 7.94 4.25 5.09
CA LEU A 391 9.21 3.63 4.69
C LEU A 391 10.39 4.62 4.63
N SER A 392 10.41 5.61 5.52
CA SER A 392 11.39 6.71 5.50
C SER A 392 12.59 6.51 6.42
N ASN A 393 12.52 5.63 7.44
CA ASN A 393 13.61 5.58 8.44
C ASN A 393 15.01 5.31 7.81
N PRO A 394 15.16 4.41 6.82
CA PRO A 394 16.47 4.16 6.20
C PRO A 394 17.06 5.33 5.43
N THR A 395 16.28 6.37 5.13
CA THR A 395 16.73 7.59 4.45
C THR A 395 16.92 8.77 5.42
N LYS A 396 16.72 8.57 6.73
CA LYS A 396 17.03 9.55 7.78
C LYS A 396 18.53 9.47 8.12
N PRO A 397 19.14 10.53 8.70
CA PRO A 397 20.49 10.47 9.24
C PRO A 397 20.72 9.23 10.13
N LEU A 398 21.87 8.57 9.98
CA LEU A 398 22.18 7.25 10.58
C LEU A 398 21.86 7.14 12.09
N GLU A 399 22.04 8.22 12.87
CA GLU A 399 21.72 8.25 14.30
C GLU A 399 20.21 8.04 14.57
N LEU A 400 19.34 8.56 13.72
CA LEU A 400 17.90 8.35 13.80
C LEU A 400 17.53 6.96 13.25
N TYR A 401 18.09 6.57 12.11
CA TYR A 401 17.80 5.28 11.49
C TYR A 401 18.13 4.12 12.44
N ARG A 402 19.29 4.11 13.08
CA ARG A 402 19.67 3.06 14.03
C ARG A 402 18.71 2.92 15.21
N GLN A 403 18.21 4.04 15.75
CA GLN A 403 17.19 4.01 16.82
C GLN A 403 15.86 3.43 16.33
N TRP A 404 15.50 3.63 15.06
CA TRP A 404 14.34 2.99 14.44
C TRP A 404 14.56 1.49 14.21
N THR A 405 15.73 1.08 13.70
CA THR A 405 16.10 -0.33 13.57
C THR A 405 16.05 -1.07 14.91
N ASP A 406 16.62 -0.50 15.97
CA ASP A 406 16.61 -1.10 17.31
C ASP A 406 15.16 -1.31 17.80
N ARG A 407 14.26 -0.37 17.52
CA ARG A 407 12.84 -0.42 17.92
C ARG A 407 12.02 -1.45 17.14
N ILE A 408 12.15 -1.50 15.81
CA ILE A 408 11.40 -2.47 15.01
C ILE A 408 11.87 -3.89 15.30
N MET A 409 13.18 -4.09 15.50
CA MET A 409 13.71 -5.39 15.91
C MET A 409 13.25 -5.79 17.31
N GLU A 410 13.21 -4.86 18.28
CA GLU A 410 12.61 -5.12 19.59
C GLU A 410 11.14 -5.55 19.47
N GLU A 411 10.37 -4.94 18.58
CA GLU A 411 8.97 -5.29 18.37
C GLU A 411 8.79 -6.67 17.73
N PHE A 412 9.55 -6.99 16.68
CA PHE A 412 9.57 -8.33 16.07
C PHE A 412 9.96 -9.40 17.09
N PHE A 413 10.96 -9.14 17.95
CA PHE A 413 11.35 -10.09 19.01
C PHE A 413 10.25 -10.29 20.05
N ARG A 414 9.48 -9.24 20.36
CA ARG A 414 8.29 -9.34 21.24
C ARG A 414 7.14 -10.10 20.57
N GLN A 415 6.98 -10.01 19.24
CA GLN A 415 6.08 -10.91 18.50
C GLN A 415 6.56 -12.36 18.59
N GLY A 416 7.85 -12.63 18.32
CA GLY A 416 8.39 -13.98 18.37
C GLY A 416 8.32 -14.62 19.75
N ASP A 417 8.45 -13.84 20.82
CA ASP A 417 8.18 -14.32 22.18
C ASP A 417 6.67 -14.62 22.39
N LYS A 418 5.74 -13.82 21.87
CA LYS A 418 4.28 -14.12 21.87
C LYS A 418 3.93 -15.39 21.06
N GLU A 419 4.61 -15.64 19.93
CA GLU A 419 4.46 -16.84 19.09
C GLU A 419 4.94 -18.09 19.83
N ARG A 420 6.15 -18.00 20.42
CA ARG A 420 6.77 -19.05 21.23
C ARG A 420 5.93 -19.45 22.43
N ASP A 421 5.36 -18.49 23.17
CA ASP A 421 4.46 -18.72 24.30
C ASP A 421 3.14 -19.41 23.90
N ARG A 422 2.73 -19.27 22.63
CA ARG A 422 1.53 -19.91 22.06
C ARG A 422 1.82 -21.26 21.39
N GLY A 423 3.08 -21.67 21.32
CA GLY A 423 3.50 -22.89 20.62
C GLY A 423 3.36 -22.80 19.09
N MET A 424 3.37 -21.58 18.55
CA MET A 424 3.38 -21.33 17.11
C MET A 424 4.81 -21.48 16.55
N GLU A 425 4.93 -21.70 15.24
CA GLU A 425 6.20 -21.45 14.56
C GLU A 425 6.52 -19.95 14.65
N ILE A 426 7.80 -19.63 14.90
CA ILE A 426 8.24 -18.24 15.07
C ILE A 426 8.48 -17.66 13.69
N SER A 427 7.85 -16.52 13.43
CA SER A 427 7.91 -15.84 12.14
C SER A 427 9.35 -15.44 11.79
N PRO A 428 9.71 -15.36 10.49
CA PRO A 428 10.99 -14.80 10.06
C PRO A 428 11.26 -13.45 10.73
N MET A 429 12.55 -13.17 11.01
CA MET A 429 13.01 -11.99 11.77
C MET A 429 12.55 -11.87 13.24
N CYS A 430 11.61 -12.70 13.72
CA CYS A 430 11.05 -12.58 15.06
C CYS A 430 11.82 -13.36 16.14
N ASP A 431 12.79 -14.22 15.80
CA ASP A 431 13.67 -14.85 16.79
C ASP A 431 15.01 -14.10 16.95
N LYS A 432 15.18 -13.47 18.12
CA LYS A 432 16.39 -12.76 18.57
C LYS A 432 17.68 -13.61 18.61
N HIS A 433 17.58 -14.93 18.52
CA HIS A 433 18.72 -15.83 18.51
C HIS A 433 19.19 -16.22 17.10
N THR A 434 18.42 -15.92 16.05
CA THR A 434 18.74 -16.25 14.66
C THR A 434 18.71 -15.05 13.70
N ALA A 435 18.01 -13.97 14.07
CA ALA A 435 17.91 -12.75 13.27
C ALA A 435 19.29 -12.12 13.01
N SER A 436 19.61 -11.89 11.73
CA SER A 436 20.82 -11.18 11.28
C SER A 436 20.46 -9.74 10.90
N VAL A 437 20.38 -8.85 11.90
CA VAL A 437 19.85 -7.48 11.75
C VAL A 437 20.47 -6.74 10.56
N GLU A 438 21.80 -6.75 10.45
CA GLU A 438 22.53 -5.98 9.44
C GLU A 438 22.23 -6.47 8.02
N LYS A 439 22.19 -7.80 7.82
CA LYS A 439 21.84 -8.41 6.54
C LYS A 439 20.41 -8.07 6.13
N SER A 440 19.49 -8.10 7.09
CA SER A 440 18.08 -7.82 6.84
C SER A 440 17.81 -6.34 6.56
N GLN A 441 18.55 -5.41 7.18
CA GLN A 441 18.50 -3.99 6.80
C GLN A 441 19.04 -3.75 5.38
N VAL A 442 20.14 -4.41 4.99
CA VAL A 442 20.64 -4.33 3.61
C VAL A 442 19.63 -4.88 2.62
N GLY A 443 19.09 -6.08 2.84
CA GLY A 443 18.08 -6.68 1.96
C GLY A 443 16.78 -5.86 1.89
N PHE A 444 16.32 -5.30 3.01
CA PHE A 444 15.16 -4.42 3.04
C PHE A 444 15.37 -3.14 2.22
N ILE A 445 16.57 -2.56 2.28
CA ILE A 445 16.91 -1.42 1.43
C ILE A 445 16.96 -1.84 -0.05
N ASP A 446 17.75 -2.87 -0.37
CA ASP A 446 18.00 -3.29 -1.77
C ASP A 446 16.72 -3.73 -2.50
N TYR A 447 15.76 -4.37 -1.81
CA TYR A 447 14.55 -4.94 -2.44
C TYR A 447 13.26 -4.12 -2.27
N ILE A 448 13.15 -3.27 -1.24
CA ILE A 448 11.89 -2.56 -0.90
C ILE A 448 12.09 -1.04 -0.88
N VAL A 449 13.04 -0.54 -0.09
CA VAL A 449 13.13 0.89 0.20
C VAL A 449 13.82 1.66 -0.93
N HIS A 450 14.93 1.15 -1.49
CA HIS A 450 15.61 1.78 -2.61
C HIS A 450 14.74 1.84 -3.88
N PRO A 451 14.11 0.75 -4.36
CA PRO A 451 13.25 0.82 -5.55
C PRO A 451 12.09 1.82 -5.43
N LEU A 452 11.52 1.96 -4.22
CA LEU A 452 10.47 2.93 -3.93
C LEU A 452 10.99 4.37 -3.95
N TRP A 453 12.08 4.65 -3.22
CA TRP A 453 12.63 5.99 -3.13
C TRP A 453 13.31 6.45 -4.43
N GLU A 454 13.89 5.54 -5.21
CA GLU A 454 14.40 5.79 -6.56
C GLU A 454 13.26 6.23 -7.48
N THR A 455 12.16 5.48 -7.51
CA THR A 455 10.97 5.83 -8.31
C THR A 455 10.34 7.15 -7.83
N TRP A 456 10.31 7.41 -6.53
CA TRP A 456 9.85 8.68 -5.97
C TRP A 456 10.76 9.85 -6.38
N ALA A 457 12.08 9.68 -6.29
CA ALA A 457 13.06 10.68 -6.70
C ALA A 457 12.98 10.96 -8.20
N ASP A 458 12.77 9.95 -9.03
CA ASP A 458 12.50 10.12 -10.45
C ASP A 458 11.22 10.92 -10.69
N LEU A 459 10.16 10.74 -9.90
CA LEU A 459 8.94 11.55 -10.03
C LEU A 459 9.23 13.03 -9.75
N VAL A 460 9.90 13.34 -8.63
CA VAL A 460 10.13 14.71 -8.12
C VAL A 460 11.53 15.29 -8.41
N HIS A 461 12.28 14.70 -9.35
CA HIS A 461 13.67 15.06 -9.63
C HIS A 461 13.84 16.57 -9.89
N PRO A 462 14.80 17.26 -9.23
CA PRO A 462 15.93 16.70 -8.48
C PRO A 462 15.72 16.62 -6.96
N ASP A 463 14.52 16.90 -6.45
CA ASP A 463 14.31 17.37 -5.08
C ASP A 463 14.62 16.33 -3.97
N ALA A 464 14.66 15.03 -4.31
CA ALA A 464 14.90 13.95 -3.36
C ALA A 464 16.33 13.36 -3.42
N GLN A 465 17.27 13.95 -4.15
CA GLN A 465 18.61 13.39 -4.31
C GLN A 465 19.34 13.20 -2.97
N GLU A 466 19.32 14.19 -2.07
CA GLU A 466 19.95 14.08 -0.74
C GLU A 466 19.37 12.93 0.12
N ILE A 467 18.11 12.54 -0.15
CA ILE A 467 17.43 11.42 0.51
C ILE A 467 17.96 10.07 -0.02
N LEU A 468 18.21 9.97 -1.33
CA LEU A 468 18.86 8.79 -1.94
C LEU A 468 20.32 8.66 -1.51
N ASP A 469 21.10 9.75 -1.57
CA ASP A 469 22.50 9.75 -1.15
C ASP A 469 22.63 9.26 0.31
N THR A 470 21.73 9.70 1.20
CA THR A 470 21.67 9.24 2.60
C THR A 470 21.26 7.77 2.73
N LEU A 471 20.37 7.27 1.85
CA LEU A 471 19.95 5.88 1.83
C LEU A 471 21.11 4.95 1.42
N GLU A 472 21.88 5.33 0.39
CA GLU A 472 23.08 4.61 -0.05
C GLU A 472 24.14 4.56 1.06
N ASP A 473 24.48 5.71 1.67
CA ASP A 473 25.42 5.80 2.80
C ASP A 473 25.00 4.91 3.98
N ASN A 474 23.72 4.92 4.35
CA ASN A 474 23.18 4.09 5.42
C ASN A 474 23.19 2.59 5.08
N ARG A 475 22.89 2.23 3.82
CA ARG A 475 22.91 0.86 3.32
C ARG A 475 24.32 0.29 3.36
N ASP A 476 25.31 1.04 2.89
CA ASP A 476 26.71 0.63 2.91
C ASP A 476 27.29 0.60 4.32
N TRP A 477 26.83 1.48 5.22
CA TRP A 477 27.15 1.37 6.64
C TRP A 477 26.67 0.04 7.23
N TYR A 478 25.40 -0.34 7.03
CA TYR A 478 24.88 -1.63 7.50
C TYR A 478 25.60 -2.81 6.86
N HIS A 479 25.88 -2.76 5.55
CA HIS A 479 26.67 -3.78 4.87
C HIS A 479 28.08 -3.94 5.47
N SER A 480 28.73 -2.82 5.84
CA SER A 480 30.05 -2.85 6.50
C SER A 480 30.03 -3.43 7.91
N MET A 481 28.87 -3.44 8.58
CA MET A 481 28.68 -3.99 9.92
C MET A 481 28.32 -5.48 9.93
N ILE A 482 28.01 -6.08 8.78
CA ILE A 482 27.73 -7.52 8.67
C ILE A 482 28.94 -8.30 9.22
N PRO A 483 28.76 -9.16 10.25
CA PRO A 483 29.85 -9.95 10.79
C PRO A 483 30.49 -10.83 9.72
N GLN A 484 31.80 -10.73 9.53
CA GLN A 484 32.53 -11.64 8.66
C GLN A 484 32.41 -13.06 9.21
N SER A 485 31.82 -13.97 8.43
CA SER A 485 31.89 -15.39 8.69
C SER A 485 33.35 -15.80 8.92
N PRO A 486 33.65 -16.69 9.88
CA PRO A 486 35.00 -17.25 9.98
C PRO A 486 35.36 -17.88 8.64
N SER A 487 36.54 -17.55 8.10
CA SER A 487 36.99 -18.06 6.82
C SER A 487 36.88 -19.59 6.81
N PRO A 488 36.32 -20.22 5.76
CA PRO A 488 36.30 -21.67 5.69
C PRO A 488 37.75 -22.19 5.81
N PRO A 489 37.97 -23.36 6.45
CA PRO A 489 39.27 -24.01 6.38
C PRO A 489 39.63 -24.22 4.90
N PRO A 490 40.92 -24.15 4.52
CA PRO A 490 41.33 -24.34 3.13
C PRO A 490 40.82 -25.69 2.62
N ASP A 491 39.99 -25.62 1.58
CA ASP A 491 39.17 -26.74 1.14
C ASP A 491 40.00 -27.85 0.49
N ASP A 492 39.62 -29.09 0.79
CA ASP A 492 40.22 -30.33 0.27
C ASP A 492 39.21 -31.02 -0.68
N GLY A 493 38.61 -30.24 -1.59
CA GLY A 493 38.09 -30.71 -2.88
C GLY A 493 36.57 -30.92 -2.99
N ASP A 494 35.96 -30.04 -3.79
CA ASP A 494 34.77 -30.27 -4.64
C ASP A 494 33.55 -30.96 -3.99
N LYS A 495 32.61 -30.14 -3.48
CA LYS A 495 31.25 -30.00 -4.08
C LYS A 495 30.29 -29.09 -3.29
N ASP A 496 29.31 -28.55 -4.02
CA ASP A 496 28.05 -27.96 -3.55
C ASP A 496 28.11 -26.57 -2.86
N GLU A 497 28.65 -25.54 -3.54
CA GLU A 497 28.51 -24.12 -3.11
C GLU A 497 27.24 -23.41 -3.63
N GLU A 498 26.51 -23.97 -4.60
CA GLU A 498 25.44 -23.27 -5.33
C GLU A 498 24.07 -23.24 -4.61
N ALA A 499 23.93 -23.91 -3.45
CA ALA A 499 22.64 -24.16 -2.79
C ALA A 499 22.28 -23.21 -1.62
N CYS A 500 23.11 -22.20 -1.31
CA CYS A 500 22.97 -21.40 -0.07
C CYS A 500 22.36 -20.00 -0.27
N LEU A 501 22.27 -19.49 -1.50
CA LEU A 501 21.79 -18.13 -1.78
C LEU A 501 20.29 -18.04 -2.11
N ASP A 502 19.68 -19.11 -2.65
CA ASP A 502 18.27 -19.13 -3.08
C ASP A 502 17.25 -19.22 -1.92
N LYS A 503 17.68 -19.34 -0.66
CA LYS A 503 16.79 -19.69 0.46
C LYS A 503 16.36 -18.54 1.38
N PHE A 504 16.66 -17.30 0.99
CA PHE A 504 16.21 -16.09 1.69
C PHE A 504 15.52 -15.12 0.74
N GLN A 505 14.59 -15.65 -0.05
CA GLN A 505 13.56 -14.83 -0.66
C GLN A 505 12.68 -14.25 0.47
N PHE A 506 12.43 -12.94 0.42
CA PHE A 506 11.47 -12.30 1.33
C PHE A 506 10.07 -12.75 0.88
N GLU A 507 9.60 -13.86 1.44
CA GLU A 507 8.31 -14.46 1.11
C GLU A 507 7.19 -13.60 1.71
N LEU A 508 6.87 -12.53 0.98
CA LEU A 508 5.61 -11.82 1.13
C LEU A 508 4.52 -12.86 0.86
N THR A 509 3.73 -13.23 1.89
CA THR A 509 2.63 -14.19 1.77
C THR A 509 1.49 -13.58 0.95
N LEU A 510 1.68 -13.58 -0.38
CA LEU A 510 0.63 -13.39 -1.36
C LEU A 510 -0.22 -14.67 -1.36
N GLU A 511 -1.31 -14.66 -0.60
CA GLU A 511 -2.31 -15.71 -0.70
C GLU A 511 -2.95 -15.62 -2.09
N GLU A 512 -2.73 -16.63 -2.93
CA GLU A 512 -3.52 -16.82 -4.15
C GLU A 512 -4.94 -17.24 -3.74
N ASP A 513 -5.95 -16.46 -4.17
CA ASP A 513 -7.37 -16.80 -4.01
C ASP A 513 -7.63 -18.23 -4.51
N GLY A 514 -7.92 -19.15 -3.60
CA GLY A 514 -8.08 -20.57 -3.93
C GLY A 514 -9.38 -20.87 -4.67
N GLU A 515 -9.29 -21.16 -5.98
CA GLU A 515 -10.40 -21.71 -6.76
C GLU A 515 -10.05 -23.08 -7.38
N GLU A 516 -10.90 -24.07 -7.11
CA GLU A 516 -10.73 -25.46 -7.56
C GLU A 516 -10.85 -25.58 -9.09
N SER A 517 -9.88 -26.25 -9.73
CA SER A 517 -9.89 -26.44 -11.19
C SER A 517 -10.72 -27.66 -11.61
N ASP A 518 -11.95 -27.40 -12.05
CA ASP A 518 -12.86 -28.40 -12.61
C ASP A 518 -12.40 -28.79 -14.04
N GLN A 519 -11.53 -29.80 -14.15
CA GLN A 519 -10.98 -30.25 -15.44
C GLN A 519 -11.97 -31.11 -16.23
N SER A 520 -12.59 -30.51 -17.25
CA SER A 520 -13.47 -31.22 -18.20
C SER A 520 -12.68 -32.00 -19.26
N ASP A 521 -12.97 -33.30 -19.39
CA ASP A 521 -12.46 -34.19 -20.45
C ASP A 521 -12.56 -33.62 -21.87
N ARG A 522 -11.54 -33.91 -22.71
CA ARG A 522 -11.75 -34.20 -24.14
C ARG A 522 -10.62 -34.96 -24.84
N ASP A 523 -10.98 -36.18 -25.22
CA ASP A 523 -10.67 -36.90 -26.46
C ASP A 523 -9.24 -37.35 -26.84
N GLN A 524 -9.03 -38.66 -26.59
CA GLN A 524 -8.74 -39.66 -27.62
C GLN A 524 -7.47 -39.51 -28.48
N ASN A 525 -6.45 -40.33 -28.16
CA ASN A 525 -5.98 -41.29 -29.16
C ASN A 525 -5.36 -42.55 -28.54
N SER A 526 -5.68 -43.73 -29.06
CA SER A 526 -5.06 -45.01 -28.73
C SER A 526 -5.33 -45.99 -29.86
N PRO A 527 -4.38 -46.90 -30.13
CA PRO A 527 -4.83 -48.28 -30.31
C PRO A 527 -3.89 -49.33 -29.70
N GLY A 528 -4.52 -50.31 -29.03
CA GLY A 528 -4.08 -51.71 -29.09
C GLY A 528 -3.21 -52.22 -27.95
N HIS A 529 -3.84 -52.87 -26.97
CA HIS A 529 -3.68 -54.32 -26.88
C HIS A 529 -4.89 -54.99 -26.20
N GLU A 530 -5.31 -56.12 -26.76
CA GLU A 530 -6.32 -57.02 -26.19
C GLU A 530 -5.68 -57.90 -25.11
N ASP A 531 -6.39 -58.16 -23.99
CA ASP A 531 -6.64 -59.54 -23.56
C ASP A 531 -7.84 -59.65 -22.57
N ASN A 532 -8.24 -60.89 -22.26
CA ASN A 532 -9.63 -61.27 -21.98
C ASN A 532 -9.89 -61.84 -20.56
N SER A 533 -11.18 -61.88 -20.17
CA SER A 533 -11.88 -62.56 -19.04
C SER A 533 -12.40 -61.67 -17.90
N LEU A 534 -13.60 -61.77 -17.29
CA LEU A 534 -14.90 -62.51 -17.38
C LEU A 534 -15.32 -63.07 -16.00
N TYR A 535 -16.52 -62.66 -15.54
CA TYR A 535 -17.30 -63.14 -14.36
C TYR A 535 -16.74 -62.79 -12.95
N ALA A 536 -17.54 -62.51 -11.92
CA ALA A 536 -19.00 -62.29 -11.79
C ALA A 536 -19.28 -61.38 -10.58
N ALA A 537 -20.53 -60.90 -10.43
CA ALA A 537 -20.99 -60.09 -9.30
C ALA A 537 -21.63 -60.94 -8.19
N GLU A 538 -21.57 -60.47 -6.93
CA GLU A 538 -22.63 -60.64 -5.93
C GLU A 538 -22.47 -59.65 -4.76
N GLU A 539 -23.55 -59.40 -4.03
CA GLU A 539 -23.70 -58.38 -2.98
C GLU A 539 -23.23 -58.90 -1.59
N GLU A 540 -22.81 -58.00 -0.68
CA GLU A 540 -23.48 -57.77 0.62
C GLU A 540 -22.74 -56.74 1.52
N GLN A 541 -23.48 -56.15 2.46
CA GLN A 541 -23.03 -55.11 3.41
C GLN A 541 -22.50 -55.69 4.75
N PRO A 542 -21.81 -54.89 5.60
CA PRO A 542 -20.94 -55.42 6.65
C PRO A 542 -21.61 -55.58 8.03
N PRO A 543 -21.03 -56.40 8.94
CA PRO A 543 -21.37 -56.40 10.36
C PRO A 543 -20.33 -55.68 11.23
N CYS A 544 -20.81 -54.95 12.23
CA CYS A 544 -20.03 -54.57 13.42
C CYS A 544 -19.82 -55.79 14.34
N PRO A 545 -18.82 -55.76 15.24
CA PRO A 545 -18.86 -56.50 16.50
C PRO A 545 -19.12 -55.56 17.70
N CYS A 546 -19.79 -56.08 18.72
CA CYS A 546 -20.17 -55.37 19.94
C CYS A 546 -19.91 -56.24 21.18
N LEU A 547 -19.53 -55.60 22.29
CA LEU A 547 -19.67 -56.07 23.69
C LEU A 547 -18.74 -57.27 24.07
N VAL A 548 -18.46 -57.59 25.35
CA VAL A 548 -19.34 -57.73 26.54
C VAL A 548 -18.54 -57.57 27.87
N GLU A 549 -19.13 -56.82 28.82
CA GLU A 549 -19.19 -56.91 30.33
C GLU A 549 -17.96 -57.38 31.17
N GLU A 550 -17.88 -57.32 32.51
CA GLU A 550 -18.74 -57.03 33.69
C GLU A 550 -17.96 -56.12 34.70
N GLY A 551 -18.46 -55.58 35.83
CA GLY A 551 -19.77 -55.53 36.47
C GLY A 551 -19.70 -55.23 37.99
N GLY A 552 -20.67 -54.46 38.54
CA GLY A 552 -20.90 -54.23 39.99
C GLY A 552 -19.97 -53.20 40.69
N GLY A 553 -20.41 -52.34 41.62
CA GLY A 553 -21.70 -52.03 42.26
C GLY A 553 -21.44 -51.36 43.65
N GLY A 554 -22.27 -50.53 44.27
CA GLY A 554 -23.56 -49.89 43.95
C GLY A 554 -24.13 -49.17 45.20
N GLN A 555 -25.24 -48.40 45.06
CA GLN A 555 -26.07 -47.78 46.13
C GLN A 555 -25.42 -46.65 46.99
N ASN A 556 -26.06 -45.59 47.50
CA ASN A 556 -27.37 -44.88 47.38
C ASN A 556 -27.17 -43.45 47.99
N GLY A 557 -28.01 -42.41 47.85
CA GLY A 557 -29.26 -42.18 47.10
C GLY A 557 -30.19 -41.16 47.83
N LEU A 558 -30.98 -40.35 47.08
CA LEU A 558 -32.08 -39.43 47.53
C LEU A 558 -31.67 -38.12 48.27
N ALA A 559 -32.38 -36.97 48.22
CA ALA A 559 -33.44 -36.42 47.33
C ALA A 559 -33.73 -34.92 47.65
N HIS A 560 -34.49 -34.21 46.77
CA HIS A 560 -35.21 -32.92 47.01
C HIS A 560 -34.34 -31.63 47.25
N ASN A 561 -34.78 -30.38 47.00
CA ASN A 561 -36.10 -29.85 46.56
C ASN A 561 -36.03 -28.44 45.89
N THR A 562 -37.00 -28.17 45.00
CA THR A 562 -37.72 -26.89 44.68
C THR A 562 -37.05 -25.49 44.68
N ALA A 563 -37.37 -24.72 43.61
CA ALA A 563 -37.35 -23.25 43.51
C ALA A 563 -38.46 -22.56 44.38
N PRO A 564 -38.74 -21.22 44.40
CA PRO A 564 -38.81 -20.27 43.26
C PRO A 564 -38.39 -18.79 43.56
N GLY A 565 -38.59 -17.88 42.58
CA GLY A 565 -38.90 -16.47 42.88
C GLY A 565 -38.28 -15.40 41.96
N VAL A 566 -39.08 -14.82 41.06
CA VAL A 566 -38.81 -13.60 40.28
C VAL A 566 -39.68 -12.47 40.88
N PRO A 567 -39.21 -11.21 40.96
CA PRO A 567 -39.63 -10.19 39.96
C PRO A 567 -38.46 -9.60 39.17
#